data_AF-A0A2V9BBG8-F1
#
_entry.id   AF-A0A2V9BBG8-F1
#
_cell.length_a   1.000
_cell.length_b   1.000
_cell.length_c   1.000
_cell.angle_alpha   90.00
_cell.angle_beta   90.00
_cell.angle_gamma   90.00
#
_symmetry.space_group_name_H-M   'P 1'
#
loop_
_entity.id
_entity.type
_entity.pdbx_description
1 polymer ?
#
loop_
_entity_poly.entity_id
_entity_poly.type
_entity_poly.pdbx_seq_one_letter_code
_entity_poly.pdbx_strand_id
1 'polypeptide(L)'
;MLFNLHRALQKGNRTLILVEGFFDTFKLHEAGHHNVAALMGSKLSDRQADLMGTYFDRVILMLDADEAGKAATSVAATALSSILAVEIVELASGTQPDQLASEEINQLLAGFAHDVPTPDR
;
A
#
# COMPACT_ATOMS: atom_id res chain seq x y z
N MET A 1 0.40 8.10 12.52
CA MET A 1 -0.76 8.56 11.73
C MET A 1 -0.60 7.95 10.35
N LEU A 2 -1.66 7.41 9.72
CA LEU A 2 -1.59 6.93 8.33
C LEU A 2 -2.34 7.92 7.45
N PHE A 3 -1.65 8.49 6.46
CA PHE A 3 -2.27 9.40 5.51
C PHE A 3 -3.29 8.64 4.66
N ASN A 4 -4.40 9.29 4.30
CA ASN A 4 -5.49 8.76 3.46
C ASN A 4 -6.27 7.54 3.96
N LEU A 5 -5.90 6.96 5.12
CA LEU A 5 -6.56 5.76 5.65
C LEU A 5 -8.09 5.91 5.73
N HIS A 6 -8.59 7.06 6.17
CA HIS A 6 -10.04 7.33 6.25
C HIS A 6 -10.77 7.15 4.91
N ARG A 7 -10.12 7.42 3.77
CA ARG A 7 -10.70 7.21 2.43
C ARG A 7 -10.60 5.75 2.01
N ALA A 8 -9.48 5.11 2.30
CA ALA A 8 -9.28 3.68 2.02
C ALA A 8 -10.38 2.84 2.72
N LEU A 9 -10.74 3.20 3.96
CA LEU A 9 -11.80 2.54 4.73
C LEU A 9 -13.21 2.68 4.12
N GLN A 10 -13.49 3.75 3.37
CA GLN A 10 -14.83 4.00 2.81
C GLN A 10 -15.17 3.09 1.62
N LYS A 11 -14.18 2.43 1.01
CA LYS A 11 -14.36 1.67 -0.23
C LYS A 11 -14.85 0.23 -0.03
N GLY A 12 -14.96 -0.23 1.21
CA GLY A 12 -15.37 -1.61 1.52
C GLY A 12 -14.36 -2.69 1.09
N ASN A 13 -13.25 -2.30 0.45
CA ASN A 13 -12.16 -3.18 0.09
C ASN A 13 -11.36 -3.54 1.37
N ARG A 14 -11.17 -4.84 1.60
CA ARG A 14 -10.42 -5.38 2.75
C ARG A 14 -8.93 -5.55 2.46
N THR A 15 -8.45 -5.10 1.30
CA THR A 15 -7.04 -4.99 0.94
C THR A 15 -6.60 -3.52 1.02
N LEU A 16 -5.48 -3.26 1.70
CA LEU A 16 -4.83 -1.94 1.75
C LEU A 16 -3.54 -1.95 0.95
N ILE A 17 -3.28 -0.91 0.16
CA ILE A 17 -1.97 -0.63 -0.41
C ILE A 17 -1.27 0.39 0.50
N LEU A 18 -0.09 0.05 1.00
CA LEU A 18 0.71 0.90 1.86
C LEU A 18 1.92 1.43 1.09
N VAL A 19 2.00 2.76 0.99
CA VAL A 19 3.08 3.50 0.31
C VAL A 19 3.82 4.42 1.29
N GLU A 20 4.91 5.05 0.87
CA GLU A 20 5.71 5.91 1.74
C GLU A 20 5.17 7.35 1.78
N GLY A 21 4.86 7.91 0.61
CA GLY A 21 4.60 9.31 0.36
C GLY A 21 3.16 9.69 0.04
N PHE A 22 2.88 11.00 0.15
CA PHE A 22 1.59 11.58 -0.22
C PHE A 22 1.40 11.52 -1.74
N PHE A 23 2.47 11.78 -2.49
CA PHE A 23 2.47 11.74 -3.94
C PHE A 23 2.22 10.33 -4.48
N ASP A 24 2.77 9.30 -3.82
CA ASP A 24 2.47 7.90 -4.15
C ASP A 24 0.97 7.62 -4.01
N THR A 25 0.37 8.07 -2.89
CA THR A 25 -1.07 7.91 -2.66
C THR A 25 -1.87 8.57 -3.77
N PHE A 26 -1.48 9.77 -4.18
CA PHE A 26 -2.12 10.50 -5.27
C PHE A 26 -2.00 9.74 -6.60
N LYS A 27 -0.80 9.24 -6.92
CA LYS A 27 -0.53 8.52 -8.16
C LYS A 27 -1.33 7.23 -8.27
N LEU A 28 -1.43 6.47 -7.18
CA LEU A 28 -2.25 5.27 -7.12
C LEU A 28 -3.75 5.60 -7.24
N HIS A 29 -4.21 6.71 -6.65
CA HIS A 29 -5.58 7.19 -6.85
C HIS A 29 -5.85 7.53 -8.33
N GLU A 30 -4.92 8.20 -9.02
CA GLU A 30 -5.04 8.47 -10.46
C GLU A 30 -5.05 7.20 -11.31
N ALA A 31 -4.37 6.14 -10.86
CA ALA A 31 -4.40 4.83 -11.50
C ALA A 31 -5.68 4.02 -11.18
N GLY A 32 -6.57 4.52 -10.32
CA GLY A 32 -7.83 3.86 -9.93
C GLY A 32 -7.76 3.04 -8.65
N HIS A 33 -6.61 2.99 -7.98
CA HIS A 33 -6.40 2.28 -6.71
C HIS A 33 -6.69 3.21 -5.54
N HIS A 34 -7.93 3.19 -5.05
CA HIS A 34 -8.37 4.11 -4.01
C HIS A 34 -8.14 3.59 -2.58
N ASN A 35 -7.86 2.30 -2.43
CA ASN A 35 -7.56 1.60 -1.18
C ASN A 35 -6.08 1.76 -0.78
N VAL A 36 -5.58 2.99 -0.80
CA VAL A 36 -4.17 3.30 -0.50
C VAL A 36 -4.05 4.23 0.71
N ALA A 37 -3.06 3.96 1.55
CA ALA A 37 -2.65 4.82 2.65
C ALA A 37 -1.12 4.94 2.68
N ALA A 38 -0.61 5.97 3.38
CA ALA A 38 0.83 6.21 3.41
C ALA A 38 1.41 6.43 4.81
N LEU A 39 2.65 6.00 5.00
CA LEU A 39 3.41 6.09 6.26
C LEU A 39 3.94 7.50 6.54
N MET A 40 4.14 8.34 5.52
CA MET A 40 4.66 9.70 5.63
C MET A 40 6.05 9.76 6.28
N GLY A 41 6.97 8.88 5.88
CA GLY A 41 8.33 8.81 6.42
C GLY A 41 8.40 8.42 7.90
N SER A 42 7.32 7.86 8.46
CA SER A 42 7.31 7.36 9.83
C SER A 42 7.59 5.86 9.88
N LYS A 43 8.30 5.43 10.93
CA LYS A 43 8.39 4.00 11.25
C LYS A 43 6.99 3.49 11.58
N LEU A 44 6.63 2.35 11.02
CA LEU A 44 5.40 1.66 11.37
C LEU A 44 5.38 1.37 12.88
N SER A 45 4.35 1.87 13.55
CA SER A 45 4.10 1.62 14.97
C SER A 45 3.11 0.47 15.17
N ASP A 46 3.18 -0.19 16.32
CA ASP A 46 2.26 -1.27 16.70
C ASP A 46 0.79 -0.81 16.59
N ARG A 47 0.49 0.42 17.02
CA ARG A 47 -0.86 0.99 16.91
C ARG A 47 -1.33 1.12 15.45
N GLN A 48 -0.43 1.43 14.51
CA GLN A 48 -0.78 1.45 13.09
C GLN A 48 -1.00 0.03 12.55
N ALA A 49 -0.18 -0.93 13.00
CA ALA A 49 -0.32 -2.34 12.65
C ALA A 49 -1.66 -2.92 13.13
N ASP A 50 -2.00 -2.72 14.40
CA ASP A 50 -3.28 -3.13 15.00
C ASP A 50 -4.48 -2.49 14.27
N LEU A 51 -4.35 -1.21 13.94
CA LEU A 51 -5.38 -0.49 13.21
C LEU A 51 -5.60 -1.12 11.82
N MET A 52 -4.52 -1.45 11.11
CA MET A 52 -4.64 -2.13 9.81
C MET A 52 -5.29 -3.51 9.96
N GLY A 53 -4.85 -4.32 10.93
CA GLY A 53 -5.43 -5.64 11.20
C GLY A 53 -6.91 -5.63 11.60
N THR A 54 -7.38 -4.50 12.16
CA THR A 54 -8.81 -4.34 12.51
C THR A 54 -9.68 -4.19 11.26
N TYR A 55 -9.19 -3.51 10.22
CA TYR A 55 -10.01 -3.11 9.08
C TYR A 55 -9.74 -3.87 7.78
N PHE A 56 -8.54 -4.42 7.62
CA PHE A 56 -8.09 -5.08 6.41
C PHE A 56 -7.67 -6.52 6.70
N ASP A 57 -7.90 -7.41 5.74
CA ASP A 57 -7.41 -8.79 5.76
C ASP A 57 -6.03 -8.90 5.12
N ARG A 58 -5.68 -7.91 4.30
CA ARG A 58 -4.48 -7.93 3.45
C ARG A 58 -3.87 -6.54 3.32
N VAL A 59 -2.55 -6.49 3.29
CA VAL A 59 -1.77 -5.31 2.94
C VAL A 59 -0.78 -5.64 1.85
N ILE A 60 -0.74 -4.78 0.84
CA ILE A 60 0.23 -4.78 -0.24
C ILE A 60 1.23 -3.66 0.07
N LEU A 61 2.49 -4.02 0.29
CA LEU A 61 3.58 -3.08 0.51
C LEU A 61 4.17 -2.67 -0.84
N MET A 62 4.05 -1.39 -1.17
CA MET A 62 4.60 -0.79 -2.39
C MET A 62 5.37 0.47 -1.99
N LEU A 63 6.49 0.27 -1.28
CA LEU A 63 7.37 1.35 -0.81
C LEU A 63 8.47 1.63 -1.84
N ASP A 64 9.25 2.68 -1.58
CA ASP A 64 10.35 3.10 -2.44
C ASP A 64 11.41 2.00 -2.58
N ALA A 65 11.92 1.80 -3.80
CA ALA A 65 12.95 0.80 -4.09
C ALA A 65 14.38 1.33 -3.88
N ASP A 66 14.56 2.24 -2.94
CA ASP A 66 15.86 2.63 -2.41
C ASP A 66 16.22 1.82 -1.15
N GLU A 67 17.41 2.04 -0.59
CA GLU A 67 17.87 1.28 0.57
C GLU A 67 17.01 1.52 1.83
N ALA A 68 16.46 2.73 1.99
CA ALA A 68 15.62 3.07 3.12
C ALA A 68 14.23 2.41 3.00
N GLY A 69 13.61 2.50 1.82
CA GLY A 69 12.32 1.90 1.52
C GLY A 69 12.34 0.37 1.54
N LYS A 70 13.43 -0.27 1.08
CA LYS A 70 13.62 -1.73 1.23
C LYS A 70 13.73 -2.15 2.70
N ALA A 71 14.49 -1.42 3.50
CA ALA A 71 14.61 -1.68 4.93
C ALA A 71 13.24 -1.49 5.63
N ALA A 72 12.51 -0.43 5.29
CA ALA A 72 11.17 -0.17 5.79
C ALA A 72 10.19 -1.28 5.40
N THR A 73 10.28 -1.79 4.16
CA THR A 73 9.47 -2.91 3.66
C THR A 73 9.69 -4.16 4.49
N SER A 74 10.95 -4.54 4.75
CA SER A 74 11.28 -5.72 5.56
C SER A 74 10.76 -5.61 7.00
N VAL A 75 10.92 -4.44 7.61
CA VAL A 75 10.41 -4.17 8.97
C VAL A 75 8.89 -4.22 9.01
N ALA A 76 8.21 -3.56 8.07
CA ALA A 76 6.76 -3.54 7.98
C ALA A 76 6.20 -4.95 7.72
N ALA A 77 6.80 -5.72 6.80
CA ALA A 77 6.37 -7.07 6.50
C ALA A 77 6.47 -7.98 7.73
N THR A 78 7.58 -7.89 8.47
CA THR A 78 7.77 -8.66 9.71
C THR A 78 6.70 -8.30 10.74
N ALA A 79 6.48 -7.01 10.99
CA ALA A 79 5.50 -6.53 11.96
C ALA A 79 4.05 -6.93 11.60
N LEU A 80 3.70 -6.93 10.31
CA LEU A 80 2.32 -7.15 9.86
C LEU A 80 1.98 -8.61 9.58
N SER A 81 2.98 -9.45 9.29
CA SER A 81 2.79 -10.86 8.89
C SER A 81 2.05 -11.73 9.92
N SER A 82 2.08 -11.36 11.20
CA SER A 82 1.36 -12.05 12.27
C SER A 82 -0.07 -11.56 12.48
N ILE A 83 -0.44 -10.46 11.82
CA ILE A 83 -1.70 -9.74 12.03
C ILE A 83 -2.63 -9.90 10.82
N LEU A 84 -2.09 -9.82 9.61
CA LEU A 84 -2.85 -9.93 8.36
C LEU A 84 -1.98 -10.45 7.21
N ALA A 85 -2.60 -10.76 6.06
CA ALA A 85 -1.84 -11.21 4.89
C ALA A 85 -0.97 -10.07 4.34
N VAL A 86 0.31 -10.35 4.12
CA VAL A 86 1.27 -9.36 3.59
C VAL A 86 1.75 -9.81 2.21
N GLU A 87 1.65 -8.91 1.25
CA GLU A 87 2.20 -9.04 -0.09
C GLU A 87 3.14 -7.87 -0.36
N ILE A 88 4.19 -8.10 -1.15
CA ILE A 88 5.21 -7.08 -1.46
C ILE A 88 5.26 -6.92 -2.97
N VAL A 89 5.18 -5.66 -3.43
CA VAL A 89 5.43 -5.28 -4.82
C VAL A 89 6.86 -4.76 -4.91
N GLU A 90 7.70 -5.48 -5.63
CA GLU A 90 9.06 -5.04 -5.90
C GLU A 90 9.07 -4.09 -7.10
N LEU A 91 9.59 -2.87 -6.89
CA LEU A 91 9.81 -1.91 -7.97
C LEU A 91 11.24 -2.03 -8.50
N ALA A 92 11.47 -1.50 -9.71
CA ALA A 92 12.83 -1.37 -10.22
C ALA A 92 13.69 -0.52 -9.26
N SER A 93 14.97 -0.87 -9.14
CA SER A 93 15.86 -0.23 -8.17
C SER A 93 15.92 1.29 -8.36
N GLY A 94 15.74 2.05 -7.26
CA GLY A 94 15.76 3.51 -7.27
C GLY A 94 14.47 4.16 -7.78
N THR A 95 13.41 3.38 -8.03
CA THR A 95 12.11 3.90 -8.47
C THR A 95 11.16 4.04 -7.28
N GLN A 96 10.22 4.97 -7.41
CA GLN A 96 9.17 5.24 -6.42
C GLN A 96 7.79 5.06 -7.08
N PRO A 97 6.73 4.73 -6.32
CA PRO A 97 5.40 4.55 -6.89
C PRO A 97 4.89 5.77 -7.68
N ASP A 98 5.17 6.99 -7.21
CA ASP A 98 4.76 8.23 -7.88
C ASP A 98 5.42 8.48 -9.25
N GLN A 99 6.52 7.78 -9.55
CA GLN A 99 7.24 7.87 -10.83
C GLN A 99 6.70 6.93 -11.91
N LEU A 100 5.84 5.97 -11.54
CA LEU A 100 5.34 4.96 -12.47
C LEU A 100 4.17 5.47 -13.31
N ALA A 101 4.01 4.94 -14.52
CA ALA A 101 2.79 5.17 -15.29
C ALA A 101 1.59 4.40 -14.70
N SER A 102 0.36 4.90 -14.87
CA SER A 102 -0.84 4.23 -14.36
C SER A 102 -0.99 2.80 -14.88
N GLU A 103 -0.61 2.56 -16.14
CA GLU A 103 -0.63 1.22 -16.74
C GLU A 103 0.38 0.28 -16.06
N GLU A 104 1.56 0.78 -15.71
CA GLU A 104 2.58 0.01 -15.00
C GLU A 104 2.15 -0.33 -13.57
N ILE A 105 1.55 0.63 -12.86
CA ILE A 105 0.92 0.39 -11.55
C ILE A 105 -0.13 -0.71 -11.65
N ASN A 106 -1.00 -0.64 -12.65
CA ASN A 106 -2.04 -1.65 -12.86
C ASN A 106 -1.46 -3.03 -13.16
N GLN A 107 -0.41 -3.12 -13.98
CA GLN A 107 0.24 -4.39 -14.28
C GLN A 107 0.92 -4.99 -13.05
N LEU A 108 1.64 -4.18 -12.27
CA LEU A 108 2.27 -4.62 -11.03
C LEU A 108 1.22 -5.10 -10.02
N LEU A 109 0.09 -4.40 -9.89
CA LEU A 109 -0.96 -4.73 -8.93
C LEU A 109 -1.92 -5.82 -9.42
N ALA A 110 -1.96 -6.14 -10.71
CA ALA A 110 -2.85 -7.15 -11.27
C ALA A 110 -2.63 -8.53 -10.64
N GLY A 111 -1.39 -8.87 -10.27
CA GLY A 111 -1.06 -10.13 -9.59
C GLY A 111 -1.59 -10.24 -8.15
N PHE A 112 -2.04 -9.13 -7.58
CA PHE A 112 -2.50 -9.02 -6.19
C PHE A 112 -4.00 -8.70 -6.10
N ALA A 113 -4.66 -8.49 -7.25
CA ALA A 113 -6.06 -8.15 -7.36
C ALA A 113 -6.96 -9.39 -7.18
N HIS A 114 -7.10 -9.87 -5.94
CA HIS A 114 -8.13 -10.86 -5.60
C HIS A 114 -9.42 -10.27 -5.05
N ASP A 115 -9.45 -8.98 -4.68
CA ASP A 115 -10.61 -8.36 -4.01
C ASP A 115 -10.96 -6.95 -4.50
N VAL A 116 -10.52 -6.51 -5.69
CA VAL A 116 -10.95 -5.21 -6.22
C VAL A 116 -12.44 -5.34 -6.62
N PRO A 117 -13.38 -4.69 -5.92
CA PRO A 117 -14.76 -4.67 -6.37
C PRO A 117 -14.77 -3.96 -7.72
N THR A 118 -15.29 -4.63 -8.75
CA THR A 118 -15.52 -4.02 -10.05
C THR A 118 -16.25 -2.69 -9.84
N PRO A 119 -15.80 -1.59 -10.47
CA PRO A 119 -16.54 -0.33 -10.40
C PRO A 119 -17.92 -0.58 -10.99
N ASP A 120 -18.97 -0.29 -10.22
CA ASP A 120 -20.32 -0.26 -10.76
C ASP A 120 -20.34 0.81 -11.86
N ARG A 121 -20.82 0.43 -13.04
CA ARG A 121 -20.83 1.26 -14.25
C ARG A 121 -21.70 2.50 -14.10
#